data_AF-A0A382L7Y4-F1
#
_entry.id   AF-A0A382L7Y4-F1
#
_cell.length_a   1.000
_cell.length_b   1.000
_cell.length_c   1.000
_cell.angle_alpha   90.00
_cell.angle_beta   90.00
_cell.angle_gamma   90.00
#
_symmetry.space_group_name_H-M   'P 1'
#
loop_
_entity.id
_entity.type
_entity.pdbx_description
1 polymer ?
#
loop_
_entity_poly.entity_id
_entity_poly.type
_entity_poly.pdbx_seq_one_letter_code
_entity_poly.pdbx_strand_id
1 'polypeptide(L)' 'MLKKRYPDRYVSSIYLDDSNYTSIKDNLTGLPNRKKYRLRWYLGNKEMNSEKQPNFEVKIRNGRLGK' A
#
# COMPACT_ATOMS: atom_id res chain seq x y z
N MET A 1 -16.23 -24.32 13.31
CA MET A 1 -14.77 -24.20 13.07
C MET A 1 -14.51 -23.03 12.15
N LEU A 2 -13.68 -22.05 12.53
CA LEU A 2 -13.23 -20.99 11.61
C LEU A 2 -12.26 -21.58 10.58
N LYS A 3 -12.63 -21.57 9.30
CA LYS A 3 -11.76 -21.98 8.19
C LYS A 3 -10.99 -20.76 7.69
N LYS A 4 -9.66 -20.86 7.55
CA LYS A 4 -8.85 -19.80 6.91
C LYS A 4 -9.32 -19.62 5.47
N ARG A 5 -9.71 -18.40 5.12
CA ARG A 5 -10.14 -18.04 3.75
C ARG A 5 -8.96 -17.87 2.79
N TYR A 6 -7.77 -17.56 3.33
CA TYR A 6 -6.56 -17.30 2.55
C TYR A 6 -5.33 -17.91 3.24
N PRO A 7 -4.32 -18.33 2.46
CA PRO A 7 -3.04 -18.78 3.01
C PRO A 7 -2.28 -17.64 3.69
N ASP A 8 -1.34 -18.03 4.55
CA ASP A 8 -0.41 -17.08 5.16
C ASP A 8 0.50 -16.49 4.10
N ARG A 9 0.82 -15.20 4.25
CA ARG A 9 1.57 -14.42 3.27
C ARG A 9 2.47 -13.42 3.98
N TYR A 10 3.68 -13.28 3.47
CA TYR A 10 4.59 -12.21 3.86
C TYR A 10 4.43 -11.06 2.88
N VAL A 11 4.15 -9.87 3.39
CA VAL A 11 3.90 -8.67 2.58
C VAL A 11 4.87 -7.59 3.02
N SER A 12 5.59 -7.02 2.05
CA SER A 12 6.50 -5.89 2.28
C SER A 12 6.02 -4.66 1.52
N SER A 13 6.27 -3.48 2.09
CA SER A 13 5.92 -2.20 1.45
C SER A 13 6.93 -1.12 1.81
N ILE A 14 7.44 -0.41 0.80
CA ILE A 14 8.26 0.80 0.97
C ILE A 14 7.39 1.99 0.56
N TYR A 15 7.26 2.98 1.43
CA TYR A 15 6.58 4.23 1.11
C TYR A 15 7.56 5.23 0.53
N LEU A 16 7.16 5.87 -0.55
CA LEU A 16 7.94 6.90 -1.24
C LEU A 16 7.34 8.25 -0.93
N ASP A 17 8.21 9.25 -0.79
CA ASP A 17 7.83 10.64 -0.56
C ASP A 17 8.71 11.57 -1.40
N ASP A 18 8.31 12.83 -1.50
CA ASP A 18 9.11 13.86 -2.15
C ASP A 18 10.08 14.54 -1.17
N SER A 19 10.97 15.39 -1.69
CA SER A 19 11.93 16.17 -0.88
C SER A 19 11.26 17.12 0.12
N ASN A 20 9.98 17.44 -0.08
CA ASN A 20 9.19 18.29 0.80
C ASN A 20 8.45 17.49 1.87
N TYR A 21 8.55 16.16 1.87
CA TYR A 21 7.83 15.27 2.78
C TYR A 21 6.31 15.47 2.70
N THR A 22 5.79 15.72 1.50
CA THR A 22 4.36 16.05 1.31
C THR A 22 3.45 14.92 1.78
N SER A 23 3.78 13.66 1.47
CA SER A 23 2.91 12.52 1.78
C SER A 23 2.76 12.28 3.28
N ILE A 24 3.86 12.44 4.04
CA ILE A 24 3.81 12.36 5.51
C ILE A 24 3.11 13.59 6.12
N LYS A 25 3.39 14.80 5.64
CA LYS A 25 2.73 16.03 6.11
C LYS A 25 1.21 15.95 5.89
N ASP A 26 0.76 15.55 4.72
CA ASP A 26 -0.66 15.34 4.39
C ASP A 26 -1.30 14.28 5.29
N ASN A 27 -0.54 13.24 5.64
CA ASN A 27 -1.03 12.21 6.53
C ASN A 27 -1.18 12.71 7.97
N LEU A 28 -0.20 13.45 8.48
CA LEU A 28 -0.18 13.99 9.85
C LEU A 28 -1.24 15.08 10.05
N THR A 29 -1.38 15.97 9.07
CA THR A 29 -2.41 17.02 9.05
C THR A 29 -3.83 16.48 8.82
N GLY A 30 -3.95 15.23 8.39
CA GLY A 30 -5.24 14.56 8.25
C GLY A 30 -6.01 14.98 7.00
N LEU A 31 -5.34 15.52 5.97
CA LEU A 31 -6.02 16.05 4.78
C LEU A 31 -6.98 15.02 4.16
N PRO A 32 -8.19 15.46 3.75
CA PRO A 32 -9.22 14.59 3.21
C PRO A 32 -8.82 14.02 1.85
N ASN A 33 -8.11 14.80 1.05
CA ASN A 33 -7.60 14.43 -0.26
C ASN A 33 -6.08 14.26 -0.17
N ARG A 34 -5.60 13.02 -0.22
CA ARG A 34 -4.17 12.71 -0.10
C ARG A 34 -3.80 11.43 -0.85
N LYS A 35 -2.53 11.34 -1.22
CA LYS A 35 -1.95 10.16 -1.90
C LYS A 35 -0.81 9.61 -1.05
N LYS A 36 -0.65 8.28 -1.07
CA LYS A 36 0.54 7.60 -0.56
C LYS A 36 1.08 6.69 -1.64
N TYR A 37 2.31 6.94 -2.07
CA TYR A 37 3.01 6.14 -3.06
C TYR A 37 3.74 5.00 -2.35
N ARG A 38 3.65 3.78 -2.86
CA ARG A 38 4.38 2.65 -2.30
C ARG A 38 4.84 1.65 -3.36
N LEU A 39 5.98 1.03 -3.10
CA LEU A 39 6.39 -0.22 -3.72
C LEU A 39 5.97 -1.37 -2.82
N ARG A 40 5.14 -2.30 -3.31
CA ARG A 40 4.62 -3.43 -2.54
C ARG A 40 4.86 -4.76 -3.23
N TRP A 41 5.30 -5.76 -2.47
CA TRP A 41 5.51 -7.12 -2.97
C TRP A 41 5.18 -8.17 -1.92
N TYR A 42 5.08 -9.42 -2.37
CA TYR A 42 4.81 -10.58 -1.54
C TYR A 42 6.04 -11.49 -1.52
N LEU A 43 6.44 -11.93 -0.32
CA LEU A 43 7.54 -12.88 -0.11
C LEU A 43 6.95 -14.29 0.15
N GLY A 44 7.58 -15.32 -0.40
CA GLY A 44 7.31 -16.72 -0.01
C GLY A 44 6.12 -17.43 -0.65
N ASN A 45 5.40 -16.84 -1.60
CA ASN A 45 4.42 -17.60 -2.40
C ASN A 45 5.18 -18.42 -3.46
N LYS A 46 5.35 -19.73 -3.20
CA LYS A 46 5.93 -20.69 -4.17
C LYS A 46 5.17 -20.75 -5.50
N GLU A 47 3.90 -20.36 -5.52
CA GLU A 47 3.09 -20.27 -6.75
C GLU A 47 3.26 -18.95 -7.53
N MET A 48 3.94 -17.94 -6.96
CA MET A 48 4.35 -16.72 -7.68
C MET A 48 5.84 -16.80 -8.10
N ASN A 49 6.27 -18.00 -8.49
CA ASN A 49 7.55 -18.21 -9.14
C ASN A 49 7.44 -17.79 -10.61
N SER A 50 7.64 -16.50 -10.87
CA SER A 50 8.37 -16.05 -12.07
C SER A 50 8.84 -14.61 -11.97
N GLU A 51 8.13 -13.69 -11.30
CA GLU A 51 8.57 -12.29 -11.25
C GLU A 51 8.25 -11.63 -9.90
N LYS A 52 9.20 -11.68 -8.96
CA LYS A 52 9.16 -10.98 -7.66
C LYS A 52 9.38 -9.46 -7.83
N GLN A 53 8.70 -8.84 -8.77
CA GLN A 53 8.86 -7.41 -9.02
C GLN A 53 7.96 -6.61 -8.06
N PRO A 54 8.50 -5.57 -7.40
CA PRO A 54 7.70 -4.69 -6.58
C PRO A 54 6.68 -3.94 -7.43
N ASN A 55 5.41 -4.01 -7.05
CA ASN A 55 4.35 -3.23 -7.70
C ASN A 55 4.39 -1.80 -7.17
N PHE A 56 4.49 -0.83 -8.08
CA PHE A 56 4.26 0.56 -7.75
C PHE A 56 2.76 0.82 -7.64
N GLU A 57 2.31 1.16 -6.44
CA GLU A 57 0.91 1.40 -6.10
C GLU A 57 0.72 2.84 -5.58
N VAL A 58 -0.42 3.44 -5.94
CA VAL A 58 -0.85 4.73 -5.39
C VAL A 58 -2.10 4.54 -4.55
N LYS A 59 -1.99 4.71 -3.24
CA LYS A 59 -3.15 4.70 -2.34
C LYS A 59 -3.77 6.09 -2.30
N ILE A 60 -4.94 6.25 -2.91
CA ILE A 60 -5.68 7.51 -2.96
C ILE A 60 -6.70 7.51 -1.83
N ARG A 61 -6.73 8.59 -1.05
CA ARG A 61 -7.83 8.91 -0.14
C ARG A 61 -8.45 10.20 -0.66
N ASN A 62 -9.70 10.11 -1.11
CA ASN A 62 -10.54 11.27 -1.37
C ASN A 62 -11.46 11.43 -0.16
N GLY A 63 -11.83 12.66 0.18
CA GLY A 63 -12.62 13.01 1.37
C GLY A 63 -14.03 12.41 1.39
N ARG A 64 -15.04 13.21 1.76
CA ARG A 64 -16.45 12.77 1.72
C ARG A 64 -16.84 12.37 0.28
N LEU A 65 -16.82 11.08 0.01
CA LEU A 65 -17.54 10.45 -1.09
C LEU A 65 -18.98 10.21 -0.61
N GLY A 66 -19.72 11.30 -0.45
CA GLY A 66 -21.11 11.30 -0.02
C GLY A 66 -21.73 12.62 -0.43
N LYS A 67 -22.49 12.59 -1.53
CA LYS A 67 -23.61 13.49 -1.74
C LYS A 67 -24.82 12.85 -1.08
#